data_AF-A0A699WYI4-F1
#
_entry.id   AF-A0A699WYI4-F1
#
_cell.length_a   1.000
_cell.length_b   1.000
_cell.length_c   1.000
_cell.angle_alpha   90.00
_cell.angle_beta   90.00
_cell.angle_gamma   90.00
#
_symmetry.space_group_name_H-M   'P 1'
#
loop_
_entity.id
_entity.type
_entity.pdbx_description
1 polymer ?
#
loop_
_entity_poly.entity_id
_entity_poly.type
_entity_poly.pdbx_seq_one_letter_code
_entity_poly.pdbx_strand_id
1 'polypeptide(L)' 'MHNGGVPQNIVLYVEEAHNLVGKKEDLTSTWTRIAKEGAKAKIAFVYATQEPSSVHPNILANTENWFVTHLNNDDELKTL' A
#
# COMPACT_ATOMS: atom_id res chain seq x y z
N MET A 1 2.30 22.46 20.77
CA MET A 1 2.36 21.22 21.56
C MET A 1 1.26 20.29 21.04
N HIS A 2 1.54 19.01 20.81
CA HIS A 2 0.52 18.04 20.41
C HIS A 2 -0.30 17.69 21.67
N ASN A 3 -1.63 17.83 21.65
CA ASN A 3 -2.49 17.71 22.85
C ASN A 3 -2.60 16.28 23.44
N GLY A 4 -1.69 15.36 23.08
CA GLY A 4 -1.70 13.96 23.54
C GLY A 4 -2.95 13.17 23.13
N GLY A 5 -3.76 13.70 22.22
CA GLY A 5 -4.99 13.07 21.77
C GLY A 5 -4.73 11.80 20.97
N VAL A 6 -5.63 10.83 21.11
CA VAL A 6 -5.61 9.62 20.29
C VAL A 6 -5.87 9.99 18.83
N PRO A 7 -5.04 9.54 17.87
CA PRO A 7 -5.28 9.79 16.46
C PRO A 7 -6.65 9.26 16.02
N GLN A 8 -7.32 10.02 15.15
CA GLN A 8 -8.52 9.54 14.47
C GLN A 8 -8.13 8.42 13.49
N ASN A 9 -9.06 7.50 13.26
CA ASN A 9 -8.87 6.49 12.23
C ASN A 9 -8.99 7.17 10.86
N ILE A 10 -8.02 6.96 9.99
CA ILE A 10 -7.99 7.49 8.62
C ILE A 10 -7.84 6.31 7.67
N VAL A 11 -8.57 6.35 6.55
CA VAL A 11 -8.38 5.41 5.44
C VAL A 11 -7.93 6.20 4.22
N LEU A 12 -6.78 5.83 3.67
CA LEU A 12 -6.26 6.38 2.43
C LEU A 12 -6.64 5.43 1.29
N TYR A 13 -7.35 5.95 0.30
CA TYR A 13 -7.68 5.23 -0.94
C TYR A 13 -6.82 5.80 -2.07
N VAL A 14 -6.06 4.93 -2.72
CA VAL A 14 -5.17 5.30 -3.83
C VAL A 14 -5.48 4.44 -5.04
N GLU A 15 -5.93 5.10 -6.11
CA GLU A 15 -6.08 4.52 -7.44
C GLU A 15 -4.75 4.61 -8.20
N GLU A 16 -4.56 3.74 -9.20
CA GLU A 16 -3.36 3.71 -10.07
C GLU A 16 -2.06 3.64 -9.24
N ALA A 17 -2.05 2.78 -8.22
CA ALA A 17 -1.06 2.79 -7.15
C ALA A 17 0.39 2.61 -7.65
N HIS A 18 0.59 1.92 -8.76
CA HIS A 18 1.93 1.75 -9.36
C HIS A 18 2.63 3.10 -9.68
N ASN A 19 1.87 4.20 -9.86
CA ASN A 19 2.42 5.53 -10.10
C ASN A 19 2.99 6.20 -8.83
N LEU A 20 2.44 5.88 -7.66
CA LEU A 20 2.81 6.51 -6.38
C LEU A 20 3.69 5.61 -5.52
N VAL A 21 3.60 4.29 -5.72
CA VAL A 21 4.24 3.30 -4.85
C VAL A 21 5.07 2.27 -5.63
N GLY A 22 5.73 2.74 -6.69
CA GLY A 22 6.48 1.90 -7.62
C GLY A 22 7.66 1.16 -6.99
N LYS A 23 8.08 0.06 -7.63
CA LYS A 23 9.22 -0.80 -7.25
C LYS A 23 10.54 -0.10 -6.90
N LYS A 24 10.77 1.12 -7.39
CA LYS A 24 12.02 1.88 -7.21
C LYS A 24 11.96 2.91 -6.09
N GLU A 25 10.83 3.04 -5.40
CA GLU A 25 10.68 3.95 -4.27
C GLU A 25 11.59 3.54 -3.11
N ASP A 26 12.14 4.53 -2.42
CA ASP A 26 12.96 4.27 -1.23
C ASP A 26 12.09 3.75 -0.08
N LEU A 27 12.66 2.93 0.80
CA LEU A 27 11.96 2.43 1.99
C LEU A 27 11.54 3.54 2.95
N THR A 28 12.24 4.67 2.89
CA THR A 28 11.93 5.86 3.70
C THR A 28 10.90 6.79 3.05
N SER A 29 10.48 6.50 1.81
CA SER A 29 9.42 7.25 1.12
C SER A 29 8.12 7.21 1.90
N THR A 30 7.33 8.27 1.78
CA THR A 30 6.07 8.46 2.52
C THR A 30 5.15 7.25 2.39
N TRP A 31 4.90 6.76 1.17
CA TRP A 31 3.96 5.68 0.94
C TRP A 31 4.48 4.33 1.45
N THR A 32 5.75 4.02 1.25
CA THR A 32 6.35 2.78 1.76
C THR A 32 6.34 2.76 3.29
N ARG A 33 6.54 3.92 3.94
CA ARG A 33 6.41 4.05 5.40
C ARG A 33 4.98 3.91 5.87
N ILE A 34 4.01 4.51 5.18
CA ILE A 34 2.58 4.35 5.51
C ILE A 34 2.19 2.87 5.43
N ALA A 35 2.60 2.14 4.39
CA ALA A 35 2.30 0.72 4.26
C ALA A 35 2.91 -0.14 5.39
N LYS A 36 4.12 0.21 5.86
CA LYS A 36 4.81 -0.54 6.92
C LYS A 36 4.35 -0.17 8.34
N GLU A 37 4.03 1.10 8.57
CA GLU A 37 3.87 1.65 9.92
C GLU A 37 2.51 2.32 10.16
N GLY A 38 1.66 2.43 9.14
CA GLY A 38 0.39 3.15 9.18
C GLY A 38 -0.56 2.68 10.28
N ALA A 39 -0.55 1.38 10.58
CA ALA A 39 -1.34 0.82 11.68
C ALA A 39 -1.02 1.45 13.05
N LYS A 40 0.26 1.80 13.31
CA LYS A 40 0.67 2.49 14.55
C LYS A 40 0.06 3.88 14.67
N ALA A 41 -0.21 4.52 13.52
CA ALA A 41 -0.81 5.84 13.41
C ALA A 41 -2.32 5.80 13.14
N LYS A 42 -2.96 4.62 13.16
CA LYS A 42 -4.38 4.41 12.80
C LYS A 42 -4.73 4.85 11.37
N ILE A 43 -3.76 4.69 10.47
CA ILE A 43 -3.92 4.96 9.04
C ILE A 43 -4.01 3.61 8.33
N ALA A 44 -5.17 3.31 7.76
CA ALA A 44 -5.34 2.22 6.82
C ALA A 44 -4.96 2.69 5.42
N PHE A 45 -4.26 1.83 4.68
CA PHE A 45 -3.87 2.09 3.30
C PHE A 45 -4.54 1.09 2.37
N VAL A 46 -5.45 1.57 1.54
CA VAL A 46 -6.16 0.81 0.51
C VAL A 46 -5.69 1.32 -0.83
N TYR A 47 -5.23 0.41 -1.69
CA TYR A 47 -4.68 0.77 -2.97
C TYR A 47 -5.17 -0.18 -4.06
N ALA A 48 -5.35 0.37 -5.26
CA ALA A 48 -5.81 -0.36 -6.45
C ALA A 48 -4.80 -0.20 -7.58
N THR A 49 -4.53 -1.29 -8.29
CA THR A 49 -3.64 -1.32 -9.45
C THR A 49 -3.99 -2.49 -10.37
N GLN A 50 -3.75 -2.28 -11.67
CA GLN A 50 -3.80 -3.27 -12.74
C GLN A 50 -2.47 -4.03 -12.89
N GLU A 51 -1.38 -3.46 -12.38
CA GLU A 51 -0.03 -4.03 -12.41
C GLU A 51 0.49 -4.21 -10.97
N PRO A 52 0.05 -5.26 -10.25
CA PRO A 52 0.58 -5.54 -8.91
C PRO A 52 2.09 -5.77 -8.94
N SER A 53 2.63 -6.31 -10.03
CA SER A 53 4.07 -6.45 -10.21
C SER A 53 4.80 -5.12 -10.28
N SER A 54 4.16 -3.98 -10.52
CA SER A 54 4.82 -2.67 -10.52
C SER A 54 4.91 -2.04 -9.12
N VAL A 55 4.18 -2.57 -8.14
CA VAL A 55 4.16 -2.07 -6.75
C VAL A 55 5.39 -2.50 -5.97
N HIS A 56 5.84 -1.66 -5.05
CA HIS A 56 6.97 -1.94 -4.17
C HIS A 56 6.76 -3.26 -3.39
N PRO A 57 7.70 -4.23 -3.42
CA PRO A 57 7.51 -5.56 -2.81
C PRO A 57 7.17 -5.53 -1.33
N ASN A 58 7.78 -4.61 -0.57
CA ASN A 58 7.44 -4.44 0.84
C ASN A 58 5.99 -3.98 1.09
N ILE A 59 5.36 -3.27 0.16
CA ILE A 59 3.96 -2.87 0.32
C ILE A 59 3.08 -4.09 0.11
N LEU A 60 3.34 -4.88 -0.95
CA LEU A 60 2.67 -6.16 -1.20
C LEU A 60 2.81 -7.09 0.02
N ALA A 61 4.02 -7.26 0.54
CA ALA A 61 4.31 -8.14 1.67
C ALA A 61 3.65 -7.70 3.00
N ASN A 62 3.30 -6.41 3.16
CA ASN A 62 2.57 -5.91 4.34
C ASN A 62 1.08 -5.75 4.07
N THR A 63 0.58 -6.17 2.90
CA THR A 63 -0.84 -6.12 2.57
C THR A 63 -1.54 -7.33 3.13
N GLU A 64 -2.43 -7.11 4.09
CA GLU A 64 -3.15 -8.17 4.79
C GLU A 64 -4.42 -8.63 4.08
N ASN A 65 -5.07 -7.73 3.33
CA ASN A 65 -6.36 -8.00 2.69
C ASN A 65 -6.25 -7.81 1.18
N TRP A 66 -6.66 -8.82 0.42
CA TRP A 66 -6.59 -8.85 -1.03
C TRP A 66 -7.97 -9.01 -1.65
N PHE A 67 -8.33 -8.11 -2.55
CA PHE A 67 -9.49 -8.22 -3.42
C PHE A 67 -8.98 -8.38 -4.86
N VAL A 68 -8.87 -9.62 -5.32
CA VAL A 68 -8.32 -9.95 -6.64
C VAL A 68 -9.46 -10.24 -7.59
N THR A 69 -9.62 -9.37 -8.60
CA THR A 69 -10.51 -9.64 -9.74
C THR A 69 -9.79 -10.46 -10.80
N HIS A 70 -10.41 -10.68 -11.95
CA HIS A 70 -9.78 -11.42 -13.03
C HIS A 70 -8.45 -10.79 -13.49
N LEU A 71 -7.35 -11.53 -13.37
CA LEU A 71 -6.04 -11.21 -13.93
C LEU A 71 -5.83 -12.08 -15.17
N ASN A 72 -5.41 -11.47 -16.29
CA ASN A 72 -5.18 -12.17 -17.56
C ASN A 72 -3.73 -12.58 -17.79
N ASN A 73 -2.83 -12.28 -16.84
CA ASN A 73 -1.41 -12.54 -16.93
C ASN A 73 -0.94 -13.39 -15.73
N ASP A 74 -0.39 -14.57 -16.01
CA ASP A 74 0.13 -15.50 -14.99
C ASP A 74 1.26 -14.89 -14.15
N ASP A 75 2.04 -13.96 -14.71
CA ASP A 75 3.14 -13.32 -13.97
C ASP A 75 2.63 -12.29 -12.95
N GLU A 76 1.50 -11.63 -13.23
CA GLU A 76 0.83 -10.78 -12.23
C GLU A 76 0.23 -11.63 -11.11
N LEU A 77 -0.35 -12.79 -11.46
CA LEU A 77 -0.87 -13.72 -10.47
C LEU A 77 0.22 -14.26 -9.55
N LYS A 78 1.41 -14.59 -10.07
CA LYS A 78 2.56 -15.04 -9.26
C LYS A 78 3.14 -13.96 -8.34
N THR A 79 2.84 -12.69 -8.59
CA THR A 79 3.34 -11.58 -7.78
C THR A 79 2.52 -11.39 -6.50
N LEU A 80 1.26 -11.83 -6.50
CA LEU A 80 0.36 -11.81 -5.35
C LEU A 80 0.56 -13.05 -4.47
#